data_AF-A0A9E7YNI6-F1
#
_entry.id   AF-A0A9E7YNI6-F1
#
_cell.length_a   1.000
_cell.length_b   1.000
_cell.length_c   1.000
_cell.angle_alpha   90.00
_cell.angle_beta   90.00
_cell.angle_gamma   90.00
#
_symmetry.space_group_name_H-M   'P 1'
#
loop_
_entity.id
_entity.type
_entity.pdbx_description
1 polymer ?
#
loop_
_entity_poly.entity_id
_entity_poly.type
_entity_poly.pdbx_seq_one_letter_code
_entity_poly.pdbx_strand_id
1 'polypeptide(L)'
;MSATIFPASDDAALLHRARRRAGARMGLRIHLLAFLAVNLMLAAIALSRGQSWFIWPLLGWGVGLAAHGLGLAWALGSGYRRLVDRELARLRNQAGR
;
A
#
# COMPACT_ATOMS: atom_id res chain seq x y z
N MET A 1 7.55 -36.86 -23.31
CA MET A 1 6.19 -36.43 -22.92
C MET A 1 6.08 -36.55 -21.41
N SER A 2 6.37 -35.48 -20.65
CA SER A 2 6.27 -35.49 -19.20
C SER A 2 5.23 -34.47 -18.78
N ALA A 3 4.12 -34.97 -18.24
CA ALA A 3 3.00 -34.19 -17.77
C ALA A 3 3.44 -33.29 -16.59
N THR A 4 3.30 -31.99 -16.77
CA THR A 4 3.54 -30.96 -15.77
C THR A 4 2.40 -30.98 -14.75
N ILE A 5 2.59 -31.60 -13.59
CA ILE A 5 1.65 -31.52 -12.45
C ILE A 5 2.26 -30.60 -11.39
N PHE A 6 2.03 -29.29 -11.49
CA PHE A 6 2.04 -28.34 -10.35
C PHE A 6 1.07 -27.12 -10.53
N PRO A 7 -0.19 -27.28 -10.97
CA PRO A 7 -1.11 -26.12 -11.09
C PRO A 7 -1.60 -25.58 -9.74
N ALA A 8 -1.94 -26.45 -8.77
CA ALA A 8 -2.65 -26.03 -7.56
C ALA A 8 -1.80 -25.19 -6.58
N SER A 9 -0.50 -25.46 -6.46
CA SER A 9 0.40 -24.71 -5.57
C SER A 9 0.77 -23.33 -6.13
N ASP A 10 0.91 -23.23 -7.45
CA ASP A 10 1.17 -21.96 -8.13
C ASP A 10 -0.07 -21.06 -8.09
N ASP A 11 -1.26 -21.62 -8.29
CA ASP A 11 -2.53 -20.92 -8.16
C ASP A 11 -2.77 -20.39 -6.73
N ALA A 12 -2.46 -21.20 -5.71
CA ALA A 12 -2.55 -20.77 -4.30
C ALA A 12 -1.58 -19.63 -3.98
N ALA A 13 -0.35 -19.68 -4.50
CA ALA A 13 0.65 -18.62 -4.36
C ALA A 13 0.22 -17.33 -5.09
N LEU A 14 -0.38 -17.45 -6.29
CA LEU A 14 -0.91 -16.33 -7.05
C LEU A 14 -2.12 -15.69 -6.33
N LEU A 15 -3.05 -16.48 -5.81
CA LEU A 15 -4.19 -16.04 -5.01
C LEU A 15 -3.76 -15.31 -3.74
N HIS A 16 -2.74 -15.82 -3.03
CA HIS A 16 -2.19 -15.18 -1.85
C HIS A 16 -1.58 -13.80 -2.19
N ARG A 17 -0.81 -13.72 -3.29
CA ARG A 17 -0.27 -12.43 -3.77
C ARG A 17 -1.36 -11.47 -4.26
N ALA A 18 -2.44 -11.98 -4.85
CA ALA A 18 -3.58 -11.17 -5.28
C ALA A 18 -4.33 -10.59 -4.08
N ARG A 19 -4.62 -11.41 -3.06
CA ARG A 19 -5.26 -10.98 -1.80
C ARG A 19 -4.42 -9.96 -1.04
N ARG A 20 -3.10 -10.16 -0.89
CA ARG A 20 -2.23 -9.16 -0.25
C ARG A 20 -2.28 -7.81 -0.97
N ARG A 21 -2.28 -7.81 -2.30
CA ARG A 21 -2.37 -6.58 -3.10
C ARG A 21 -3.75 -5.93 -3.07
N ALA A 22 -4.81 -6.71 -2.96
CA ALA A 22 -6.17 -6.20 -2.82
C ALA A 22 -6.40 -5.59 -1.44
N GLY A 23 -6.02 -6.31 -0.37
CA GLY A 23 -6.20 -5.86 1.01
C GLY A 23 -5.43 -4.59 1.34
N ALA A 24 -4.20 -4.48 0.84
CA ALA A 24 -3.38 -3.30 1.09
C ALA A 24 -3.95 -2.03 0.41
N ARG A 25 -4.54 -2.17 -0.79
CA ARG A 25 -5.27 -1.08 -1.46
C ARG A 25 -6.58 -0.72 -0.74
N MET A 26 -7.26 -1.69 -0.15
CA MET A 26 -8.48 -1.47 0.63
C MET A 26 -8.18 -0.65 1.90
N GLY A 27 -7.10 -0.97 2.62
CA GLY A 27 -6.69 -0.26 3.83
C GLY A 27 -6.42 1.23 3.57
N LEU A 28 -5.74 1.56 2.47
CA LEU A 28 -5.51 2.96 2.08
C LEU A 28 -6.82 3.68 1.71
N ARG A 29 -7.73 3.03 0.98
CA ARG A 29 -9.02 3.62 0.61
C ARG A 29 -9.87 3.95 1.84
N ILE A 30 -9.92 3.04 2.82
CA ILE A 30 -10.65 3.26 4.07
C ILE A 30 -10.04 4.44 4.84
N HIS A 31 -8.71 4.51 4.95
CA HIS A 31 -8.04 5.64 5.60
C HIS A 31 -8.30 6.98 4.88
N LEU A 32 -8.26 6.97 3.54
CA LEU A 32 -8.54 8.17 2.75
C LEU A 32 -10.00 8.63 2.92
N LEU A 33 -10.96 7.70 2.92
CA LEU A 33 -12.37 8.00 3.15
C LEU A 33 -12.60 8.53 4.57
N ALA A 34 -12.02 7.89 5.59
CA ALA A 34 -12.09 8.34 6.97
C ALA A 34 -11.48 9.74 7.14
N PHE A 35 -10.32 9.98 6.51
CA PHE A 35 -9.66 11.28 6.50
C PHE A 35 -10.56 12.37 5.89
N LEU A 36 -11.15 12.12 4.72
CA LEU A 36 -12.09 13.05 4.08
C LEU A 36 -13.33 13.30 4.95
N ALA A 37 -13.97 12.24 5.45
CA ALA A 37 -15.19 12.36 6.23
C ALA A 37 -14.96 13.19 7.52
N VAL A 38 -13.89 12.87 8.27
CA VAL A 38 -13.60 13.57 9.52
C VAL A 38 -13.17 15.03 9.25
N ASN A 39 -12.31 15.28 8.26
CA ASN A 39 -11.87 16.66 7.98
C ASN A 39 -13.00 17.54 7.43
N LEU A 40 -13.90 17.00 6.60
CA LEU A 40 -15.09 17.73 6.16
C LEU A 40 -16.02 18.06 7.33
N MET A 41 -16.21 17.12 8.25
CA MET A 41 -17.00 17.36 9.47
C MET A 41 -16.37 18.44 10.35
N LEU A 42 -15.05 18.37 10.60
CA LEU A 42 -14.32 19.37 11.38
C LEU A 42 -14.35 20.74 10.70
N ALA A 43 -14.19 20.80 9.38
CA ALA A 43 -14.29 22.04 8.61
C ALA A 43 -15.69 22.66 8.71
N ALA A 44 -16.75 21.85 8.59
CA ALA A 44 -18.13 22.34 8.75
C ALA A 44 -18.37 22.91 10.16
N ILE A 45 -17.88 22.24 11.20
CA ILE A 45 -17.99 22.72 12.60
C ILE A 45 -17.18 24.00 12.78
N ALA A 46 -15.96 24.06 12.28
CA ALA A 46 -15.09 25.22 12.44
C ALA A 46 -15.64 26.45 11.70
N LEU A 47 -16.07 26.28 10.45
CA LEU A 47 -16.65 27.35 9.62
C LEU A 47 -17.98 27.86 10.19
N SER A 48 -18.83 26.99 10.75
CA SER A 48 -20.07 27.43 11.42
C SER A 48 -19.82 28.29 12.66
N ARG A 49 -18.60 28.24 13.22
CA ARG A 49 -18.14 29.09 14.34
C ARG A 49 -17.21 30.22 13.90
N GLY A 50 -17.00 30.41 12.60
CA GLY A 50 -16.06 31.40 12.05
C GLY A 50 -14.60 31.14 12.39
N GLN A 51 -14.25 29.88 12.70
CA GLN A 51 -12.91 29.48 13.12
C GLN A 51 -12.19 28.69 12.02
N SER A 52 -10.85 28.78 11.99
CA SER A 52 -10.02 28.16 10.96
C SER A 52 -9.13 27.03 11.48
N TRP A 53 -9.35 26.57 12.72
CA TRP A 53 -8.48 25.59 13.38
C TRP A 53 -8.44 24.21 12.70
N PHE A 54 -9.42 23.89 11.84
CA PHE A 54 -9.49 22.65 11.07
C PHE A 54 -8.27 22.42 10.17
N ILE A 55 -7.50 23.46 9.85
CA ILE A 55 -6.24 23.39 9.10
C ILE A 55 -5.19 22.54 9.83
N TRP A 56 -5.14 22.59 11.17
CA TRP A 56 -4.13 21.86 11.94
C TRP A 56 -4.34 20.33 11.90
N PRO A 57 -5.55 19.79 12.15
CA PRO A 57 -5.85 18.38 11.89
C PRO A 57 -5.58 17.97 10.44
N LEU A 58 -5.95 18.82 9.47
CA LEU A 58 -5.76 18.54 8.04
C LEU A 58 -4.27 18.36 7.70
N LEU A 59 -3.41 19.26 8.18
CA LEU A 59 -1.97 19.20 7.93
C LEU A 59 -1.31 18.07 8.71
N GLY A 60 -1.60 17.93 10.01
CA GLY A 60 -0.98 16.91 10.85
C GLY A 60 -1.33 15.49 10.39
N TRP A 61 -2.61 15.23 10.12
CA TRP A 61 -3.05 13.91 9.69
C TRP A 61 -2.80 13.67 8.21
N GLY A 62 -2.80 14.72 7.39
CA GLY A 62 -2.46 14.63 5.96
C GLY A 62 -1.06 14.11 5.72
N VAL A 63 -0.08 14.52 6.54
CA VAL A 63 1.30 14.00 6.50
C VAL A 63 1.33 12.51 6.85
N GLY A 64 0.61 12.08 7.89
CA GLY A 64 0.52 10.67 8.27
C GLY A 64 -0.09 9.80 7.17
N LEU A 65 -1.16 10.29 6.52
CA LEU A 65 -1.80 9.62 5.39
C LEU A 65 -0.88 9.53 4.17
N ALA A 66 -0.15 10.60 3.84
CA ALA A 66 0.83 10.62 2.76
C ALA A 66 1.97 9.61 3.01
N ALA A 67 2.49 9.55 4.24
CA ALA A 67 3.49 8.55 4.63
C ALA A 67 2.95 7.12 4.49
N HIS A 68 1.70 6.87 4.87
CA HIS A 68 1.05 5.57 4.70
C HIS A 68 0.86 5.18 3.23
N GLY A 69 0.42 6.14 2.40
CA GLY A 69 0.27 5.97 0.95
C GLY A 69 1.60 5.69 0.26
N LEU A 70 2.67 6.40 0.62
CA LEU A 70 4.02 6.18 0.11
C LEU A 70 4.59 4.82 0.54
N GLY A 71 4.41 4.42 1.80
CA GLY A 71 4.82 3.10 2.28
C GLY A 71 4.12 1.96 1.52
N LEU A 72 2.83 2.11 1.26
CA LEU A 72 2.08 1.17 0.45
C LEU A 72 2.53 1.17 -1.03
N ALA A 73 2.74 2.35 -1.61
CA ALA A 73 3.24 2.50 -2.98
C ALA A 73 4.63 1.88 -3.14
N TRP A 74 5.49 1.98 -2.12
CA TRP A 74 6.82 1.36 -2.12
C TRP A 74 6.75 -0.16 -1.96
N ALA A 75 5.87 -0.66 -1.09
CA ALA A 75 5.63 -2.09 -0.89
C ALA A 75 4.97 -2.78 -2.10
N LEU A 76 4.06 -2.09 -2.79
CA LEU A 76 3.37 -2.60 -3.98
C LEU A 76 4.13 -2.32 -5.28
N GLY A 77 4.86 -1.20 -5.34
CA GLY A 77 5.40 -0.62 -6.56
C GLY A 77 6.90 -0.75 -6.64
N SER A 78 7.36 -1.75 -7.38
CA SER A 78 8.67 -1.84 -8.03
C SER A 78 9.96 -1.80 -7.17
N GLY A 79 10.02 -1.13 -6.02
CA GLY A 79 11.22 -1.00 -5.19
C GLY A 79 11.58 -2.34 -4.55
N TYR A 80 10.64 -2.94 -3.83
CA TYR A 80 10.83 -4.27 -3.24
C TYR A 80 11.11 -5.35 -4.31
N ARG A 81 10.35 -5.34 -5.42
CA ARG A 81 10.56 -6.28 -6.53
C ARG A 81 11.95 -6.11 -7.14
N ARG A 82 12.40 -4.88 -7.44
CA ARG A 82 13.74 -4.61 -7.96
C ARG A 82 14.83 -5.02 -6.97
N LEU A 83 14.62 -4.84 -5.67
CA LEU A 83 15.59 -5.28 -4.64
C LEU A 83 15.70 -6.80 -4.61
N VAL A 84 14.56 -7.49 -4.60
CA VAL A 84 14.50 -8.95 -4.63
C VAL A 84 15.09 -9.50 -5.93
N ASP A 85 14.75 -8.92 -7.08
CA ASP A 85 15.27 -9.33 -8.40
C ASP A 85 16.80 -9.14 -8.47
N ARG A 86 17.33 -8.05 -7.90
CA ARG A 86 18.78 -7.81 -7.79
C ARG A 86 19.47 -8.84 -6.90
N GLU A 87 18.86 -9.17 -5.77
CA GLU A 87 19.44 -10.15 -4.85
C GLU A 87 19.40 -11.57 -5.45
N LEU A 88 18.32 -11.92 -6.14
CA LEU A 88 18.19 -13.18 -6.87
C LEU A 88 19.26 -13.30 -7.98
N ALA A 89 19.53 -12.20 -8.70
CA ALA A 89 20.57 -12.15 -9.74
C ALA A 89 21.98 -12.33 -9.15
N ARG A 90 22.26 -11.76 -7.97
CA ARG A 90 23.53 -11.97 -7.25
C ARG A 90 23.72 -13.44 -6.85
N LEU A 91 22.71 -14.05 -6.25
CA LEU A 91 22.78 -15.44 -5.81
C LEU A 91 22.97 -16.42 -6.98
N ARG A 92 22.29 -16.19 -8.12
CA ARG A 92 22.50 -16.97 -9.35
C ARG A 92 23.95 -16.89 -9.86
N ASN A 93 24.56 -15.71 -9.83
CA ASN A 93 25.95 -15.52 -10.25
C ASN A 93 26.97 -16.14 -9.28
N GLN A 94 26.59 -16.37 -8.02
CA GLN A 94 27.42 -17.08 -7.04
C GLN A 94 27.26 -18.60 -7.14
N ALA A 95 26.04 -19.11 -7.39
CA ALA A 95 25.77 -20.53 -7.53
C ALA A 95 26.19 -21.11 -8.90
N GLY A 96 26.41 -20.26 -9.90
CA GLY A 96 26.95 -20.63 -11.21
C GLY A 96 28.48 -20.61 -11.31
N ARG A 97 29.18 -20.38 -10.19
CA ARG A 97 30.63 -20.56 -10.03
C ARG A 97 30.88 -21.76 -9.13
#